data_AF-A0A9D6KY33-F1
#
_entry.id   AF-A0A9D6KY33-F1
#
_cell.length_a   1.000
_cell.length_b   1.000
_cell.length_c   1.000
_cell.angle_alpha   90.00
_cell.angle_beta   90.00
_cell.angle_gamma   90.00
#
_symmetry.space_group_name_H-M   'P 1'
#
loop_
_entity.id
_entity.type
_entity.pdbx_description
1 polymer ?
#
loop_
_entity_poly.entity_id
_entity_poly.type
_entity_poly.pdbx_seq_one_letter_code
_entity_poly.pdbx_strand_id
1 'polypeptide(L)'
;MTDKPDSLLGDFQAELVSASAALQSFAQGPAKKSAEDIGASFDQAGRRIGAALGRAAAGGENAFKQMAKVILEELAKIALTEFFKTGGFGLPFFGGKAGGGAVNVGGAYLVGERGPEVFVPRQAGEFVHQIHRMGAAGDFHCLAAPLLEFRNEPAQLVS
;
A
#
# COMPACT_ATOMS: atom_id res chain seq x y z
N MET A 1 -93.54 29.76 -15.67
CA MET A 1 -92.16 29.48 -15.26
C MET A 1 -91.78 28.10 -15.78
N THR A 2 -91.47 28.02 -17.06
CA THR A 2 -90.89 26.83 -17.69
C THR A 2 -89.44 27.17 -17.90
N ASP A 3 -88.61 26.81 -16.93
CA ASP A 3 -87.16 26.83 -17.13
C ASP A 3 -86.86 25.79 -18.20
N LYS A 4 -86.32 26.24 -19.33
CA LYS A 4 -86.03 25.35 -20.47
C LYS A 4 -84.81 24.50 -20.08
N PRO A 5 -84.82 23.17 -20.32
CA PRO A 5 -83.69 22.30 -20.00
C PRO A 5 -82.36 22.70 -20.66
N ASP A 6 -82.41 23.55 -21.68
CA ASP A 6 -81.25 24.04 -22.42
C ASP A 6 -80.37 25.04 -21.64
N SER A 7 -80.90 25.73 -20.61
CA SER A 7 -80.13 26.69 -19.79
C SER A 7 -79.17 26.00 -18.82
N LEU A 8 -79.61 24.92 -18.17
CA LEU A 8 -78.82 24.15 -17.20
C LEU A 8 -77.55 23.52 -17.81
N LEU A 9 -77.65 23.06 -19.06
CA LEU A 9 -76.51 22.50 -19.79
C LEU A 9 -75.48 23.58 -20.14
N GLY A 10 -75.93 24.80 -20.43
CA GLY A 10 -75.05 25.94 -20.68
C GLY A 10 -74.27 26.37 -19.44
N ASP A 11 -74.94 26.48 -18.30
CA ASP A 11 -74.32 26.88 -17.03
C ASP A 11 -73.30 25.84 -16.54
N PHE A 12 -73.63 24.55 -16.63
CA PHE A 12 -72.70 23.47 -16.31
C PHE A 12 -71.45 23.49 -17.21
N GLN A 13 -71.62 23.73 -18.52
CA GLN A 13 -70.50 23.83 -19.44
C GLN A 13 -69.59 25.02 -19.12
N ALA A 14 -70.17 26.16 -18.71
CA ALA A 14 -69.41 27.34 -18.29
C ALA A 14 -68.60 27.08 -17.00
N GLU A 15 -69.19 26.38 -16.03
CA GLU A 15 -68.52 26.00 -14.78
C GLU A 15 -67.37 25.02 -15.03
N LEU A 16 -67.55 24.03 -15.92
CA LEU A 16 -66.48 23.12 -16.35
C LEU A 16 -65.30 23.86 -16.99
N VAL A 17 -65.58 24.84 -17.85
CA VAL A 17 -64.53 25.66 -18.48
C VAL A 17 -63.78 26.47 -17.43
N SER A 18 -64.49 27.08 -16.48
CA SER A 18 -63.88 27.84 -15.38
C SER A 18 -63.01 26.95 -14.48
N ALA A 19 -63.51 25.78 -14.08
CA ALA A 19 -62.77 24.81 -13.28
C ALA A 19 -61.52 24.31 -14.01
N SER A 20 -61.62 24.03 -15.32
CA SER A 20 -60.49 23.65 -16.15
C SER A 20 -59.43 24.74 -16.20
N ALA A 21 -59.82 26.00 -16.39
CA ALA A 21 -58.90 27.14 -16.39
C ALA A 21 -58.20 27.32 -15.02
N ALA A 22 -58.93 27.17 -13.91
CA ALA A 22 -58.37 27.25 -12.57
C ALA A 22 -57.36 26.12 -12.30
N LEU A 23 -57.69 24.89 -12.68
CA LEU A 23 -56.77 23.74 -12.58
C LEU A 23 -55.51 23.96 -13.42
N GLN A 24 -55.67 24.49 -14.64
CA GLN A 24 -54.55 24.75 -15.53
C GLN A 24 -53.63 25.86 -15.01
N SER A 25 -54.21 26.91 -14.43
CA SER A 25 -53.47 27.98 -13.74
C SER A 25 -52.71 27.45 -12.52
N PHE A 26 -53.35 26.62 -11.70
CA PHE A 26 -52.71 25.98 -10.55
C PHE A 26 -51.55 25.07 -10.97
N ALA A 27 -51.76 24.25 -11.99
CA ALA A 27 -50.74 23.34 -12.52
C ALA A 27 -49.51 24.10 -13.07
N GLN A 28 -49.74 25.19 -13.81
CA GLN A 28 -48.67 25.95 -14.44
C GLN A 28 -47.97 26.93 -13.48
N GLY A 29 -48.64 27.37 -12.42
CA GLY A 29 -48.09 28.30 -11.43
C GLY A 29 -47.52 27.59 -10.19
N PRO A 30 -48.29 27.50 -9.09
CA PRO A 30 -47.80 27.03 -7.79
C PRO A 30 -47.33 25.57 -7.80
N ALA A 31 -47.97 24.70 -8.58
CA ALA A 31 -47.57 23.29 -8.67
C ALA A 31 -46.20 23.15 -9.34
N LYS A 32 -45.98 23.83 -10.46
CA LYS A 32 -44.68 23.85 -11.17
C LYS A 32 -43.57 24.39 -10.28
N LYS A 33 -43.81 25.53 -9.62
CA LYS A 33 -42.82 26.14 -8.71
C LYS A 33 -42.44 25.20 -7.56
N SER A 34 -43.42 24.56 -6.94
CA SER A 34 -43.16 23.56 -5.89
C SER A 34 -42.31 22.40 -6.39
N ALA A 35 -42.57 21.93 -7.61
CA ALA A 35 -41.77 20.86 -8.23
C ALA A 35 -40.32 21.30 -8.50
N GLU A 36 -40.11 22.54 -8.94
CA GLU A 36 -38.78 23.13 -9.13
C GLU A 36 -38.01 23.25 -7.79
N ASP A 37 -38.66 23.71 -6.73
CA ASP A 37 -38.06 23.84 -5.39
C ASP A 37 -37.68 22.47 -4.80
N ILE A 38 -38.53 21.46 -4.99
CA ILE A 38 -38.25 20.07 -4.63
C ILE A 38 -37.05 19.55 -5.43
N GLY A 39 -37.06 19.77 -6.75
CA GLY A 39 -35.96 19.36 -7.63
C GLY A 39 -34.62 19.95 -7.21
N ALA A 40 -34.58 21.24 -6.91
CA ALA A 40 -33.38 21.92 -6.44
C ALA A 40 -32.85 21.33 -5.10
N SER A 41 -33.76 20.97 -4.19
CA SER A 41 -33.41 20.34 -2.92
C SER A 41 -32.80 18.94 -3.13
N PHE A 42 -33.38 18.14 -4.04
CA PHE A 42 -32.82 16.85 -4.42
C PHE A 42 -31.48 16.96 -5.12
N ASP A 43 -31.30 17.92 -6.02
CA ASP A 43 -30.00 18.18 -6.67
C ASP A 43 -28.92 18.53 -5.64
N GLN A 44 -29.26 19.38 -4.68
CA GLN A 44 -28.33 19.74 -3.61
C GLN A 44 -27.99 18.52 -2.73
N ALA A 45 -28.98 17.71 -2.37
CA ALA A 45 -28.77 16.48 -1.62
C ALA A 45 -27.90 15.50 -2.40
N GLY A 46 -28.19 15.29 -3.69
CA GLY A 46 -27.43 14.42 -4.59
C GLY A 46 -25.96 14.83 -4.69
N ARG A 47 -25.67 16.12 -4.86
CA ARG A 47 -24.28 16.64 -4.88
C ARG A 47 -23.55 16.36 -3.57
N ARG A 48 -24.21 16.55 -2.41
CA ARG A 48 -23.62 16.27 -1.09
C ARG A 48 -23.33 14.79 -0.90
N ILE A 49 -24.28 13.92 -1.28
CA ILE A 49 -24.12 12.47 -1.23
C ILE A 49 -22.98 12.04 -2.15
N GLY A 50 -22.97 12.50 -3.41
CA GLY A 50 -21.92 12.19 -4.38
C GLY A 50 -20.53 12.60 -3.87
N ALA A 51 -20.42 13.80 -3.28
CA ALA A 51 -19.16 14.26 -2.69
C ALA A 51 -18.73 13.40 -1.48
N ALA A 52 -19.67 12.97 -0.63
CA ALA A 52 -19.37 12.09 0.50
C ALA A 52 -18.92 10.69 0.04
N LEU A 53 -19.62 10.11 -0.93
CA LEU A 53 -19.26 8.83 -1.55
C LEU A 53 -17.91 8.90 -2.25
N GLY A 54 -17.63 9.98 -2.99
CA GLY A 54 -16.33 10.19 -3.63
C GLY A 54 -15.18 10.26 -2.64
N ARG A 55 -15.36 10.99 -1.52
CA ARG A 55 -14.36 11.02 -0.43
C ARG A 55 -14.19 9.64 0.22
N ALA A 56 -15.28 8.92 0.45
CA ALA A 56 -15.22 7.58 1.02
C ALA A 56 -14.48 6.59 0.10
N ALA A 57 -14.74 6.64 -1.21
CA ALA A 57 -14.07 5.81 -2.20
C ALA A 57 -12.57 6.10 -2.25
N ALA A 58 -12.17 7.37 -2.31
CA ALA A 58 -10.76 7.77 -2.30
C ALA A 58 -10.05 7.36 -0.99
N GLY A 59 -10.73 7.51 0.15
CA GLY A 59 -10.23 7.03 1.44
C GLY A 59 -10.05 5.50 1.47
N GLY A 60 -11.03 4.77 0.93
CA GLY A 60 -11.00 3.31 0.81
C GLY A 60 -9.87 2.81 -0.09
N GLU A 61 -9.65 3.45 -1.25
CA GLU A 61 -8.54 3.13 -2.15
C GLU A 61 -7.19 3.28 -1.44
N ASN A 62 -7.01 4.36 -0.68
CA ASN A 62 -5.78 4.60 0.06
C ASN A 62 -5.55 3.54 1.14
N ALA A 63 -6.59 3.17 1.90
CA ALA A 63 -6.51 2.11 2.89
C ALA A 63 -6.16 0.75 2.26
N PHE A 64 -6.77 0.42 1.11
CA PHE A 64 -6.48 -0.80 0.36
C PHE A 64 -5.03 -0.82 -0.16
N LYS A 65 -4.55 0.28 -0.74
CA LYS A 65 -3.16 0.41 -1.21
C LYS A 65 -2.15 0.20 -0.08
N GLN A 66 -2.42 0.77 1.09
CA GLN A 66 -1.57 0.60 2.27
C GLN A 66 -1.56 -0.85 2.75
N MET A 67 -2.74 -1.47 2.84
CA MET A 67 -2.86 -2.89 3.20
C MET A 67 -2.12 -3.78 2.20
N ALA A 68 -2.34 -3.58 0.90
CA ALA A 68 -1.68 -4.34 -0.16
C ALA A 68 -0.16 -4.21 -0.09
N LYS A 69 0.36 -3.01 0.20
CA LYS A 69 1.79 -2.78 0.39
C LYS A 69 2.34 -3.59 1.57
N VAL A 70 1.69 -3.54 2.73
CA VAL A 70 2.12 -4.29 3.92
C VAL A 70 2.11 -5.80 3.65
N ILE A 71 1.05 -6.30 3.02
CA ILE A 71 0.96 -7.72 2.66
C ILE A 71 2.10 -8.10 1.70
N LEU A 72 2.37 -7.30 0.69
CA LEU A 72 3.43 -7.58 -0.28
C LEU A 72 4.82 -7.55 0.36
N GLU A 73 5.06 -6.64 1.29
CA GLU A 73 6.31 -6.56 2.08
C GLU A 73 6.50 -7.81 2.96
N GLU A 74 5.44 -8.26 3.66
CA GLU A 74 5.49 -9.48 4.47
C GLU A 74 5.70 -10.73 3.61
N LEU A 75 5.01 -10.84 2.47
CA LEU A 75 5.21 -11.95 1.54
C LEU A 75 6.63 -11.96 0.96
N ALA A 76 7.18 -10.80 0.60
CA ALA A 76 8.56 -10.68 0.12
C ALA A 76 9.57 -11.09 1.21
N LYS A 77 9.34 -10.69 2.46
CA LYS A 77 10.17 -11.05 3.60
C LYS A 77 10.15 -12.55 3.89
N ILE A 78 8.98 -13.19 3.83
CA ILE A 78 8.84 -14.65 3.99
C ILE A 78 9.56 -15.36 2.84
N ALA A 79 9.34 -14.96 1.60
CA ALA A 79 10.00 -15.56 0.44
C ALA A 79 11.53 -15.48 0.53
N LEU A 80 12.06 -14.32 0.96
CA LEU A 80 13.50 -14.15 1.16
C LEU A 80 14.03 -14.99 2.33
N THR A 81 13.28 -15.06 3.44
CA THR A 81 13.65 -15.87 4.61
C THR A 81 13.70 -17.36 4.25
N GLU A 82 12.72 -17.86 3.51
CA GLU A 82 12.71 -19.24 3.02
C GLU A 82 13.82 -19.48 2.00
N PHE A 83 14.10 -18.52 1.12
CA PHE A 83 15.23 -18.59 0.20
C PHE A 83 16.58 -18.72 0.94
N PHE A 84 16.80 -17.97 2.02
CA PHE A 84 18.04 -18.10 2.82
C PHE A 84 18.07 -19.36 3.68
N LYS A 85 16.94 -19.80 4.25
CA LYS A 85 16.87 -21.05 5.03
C LYS A 85 17.08 -22.30 4.16
N THR A 86 16.58 -22.29 2.94
CA THR A 86 16.72 -23.39 1.97
C THR A 86 17.85 -23.18 0.97
N GLY A 87 18.67 -22.14 1.20
CA GLY A 87 19.87 -21.81 0.46
C GLY A 87 19.73 -21.63 -1.02
N GLY A 88 18.59 -21.08 -1.46
CA GLY A 88 18.33 -20.66 -2.83
C GLY A 88 18.77 -21.69 -3.86
N PHE A 89 17.84 -22.53 -4.33
CA PHE A 89 18.04 -23.75 -5.15
C PHE A 89 17.89 -25.10 -4.40
N GLY A 90 17.37 -25.12 -3.17
CA GLY A 90 17.11 -26.38 -2.45
C GLY A 90 18.37 -27.03 -1.91
N LEU A 91 19.40 -26.23 -1.67
CA LEU A 91 20.69 -26.65 -1.13
C LEU A 91 20.83 -26.06 0.28
N PRO A 92 21.15 -26.86 1.31
CA PRO A 92 21.34 -26.33 2.66
C PRO A 92 22.42 -25.23 2.67
N PHE A 93 22.06 -24.01 3.09
CA PHE A 93 22.98 -22.88 3.19
C PHE A 93 23.69 -22.90 4.54
N PHE A 94 25.01 -23.08 4.52
CA PHE A 94 25.82 -23.22 5.74
C PHE A 94 26.56 -21.93 6.12
N GLY A 95 26.10 -20.77 5.62
CA GLY A 95 26.65 -19.44 5.91
C GLY A 95 27.73 -18.98 4.94
N GLY A 96 28.18 -17.73 5.10
CA GLY A 96 29.28 -17.16 4.30
C GLY A 96 30.65 -17.63 4.80
N LYS A 97 31.48 -18.20 3.93
CA LYS A 97 32.85 -18.62 4.25
C LYS A 97 33.83 -17.61 3.64
N ALA A 98 34.06 -16.51 4.35
CA ALA A 98 34.96 -15.45 3.90
C ALA A 98 36.45 -15.72 4.22
N GLY A 99 36.76 -16.72 5.06
CA GLY A 99 38.13 -16.97 5.56
C GLY A 99 38.65 -18.40 5.37
N GLY A 100 37.99 -19.24 4.58
CA GLY A 100 38.30 -20.68 4.47
C GLY A 100 37.79 -21.50 5.67
N GLY A 101 37.66 -22.81 5.47
CA GLY A 101 37.15 -23.76 6.47
C GLY A 101 36.45 -24.97 5.84
N ALA A 102 36.22 -26.02 6.63
CA ALA A 102 35.61 -27.27 6.17
C ALA A 102 34.23 -27.05 5.52
N VAL A 103 34.02 -27.68 4.36
CA VAL A 103 32.74 -27.63 3.63
C VAL A 103 32.19 -29.01 3.31
N ASN A 104 30.87 -29.09 3.41
CA ASN A 104 30.09 -30.30 3.24
C ASN A 104 29.54 -30.36 1.82
N VAL A 105 29.46 -31.57 1.27
CA VAL A 105 28.92 -31.82 -0.08
C VAL A 105 27.48 -31.36 -0.18
N GLY A 106 27.15 -30.69 -1.29
CA GLY A 106 25.78 -30.25 -1.57
C GLY A 106 25.29 -29.06 -0.75
N GLY A 107 26.14 -28.47 0.09
CA GLY A 107 25.85 -27.21 0.77
C GLY A 107 26.13 -26.00 -0.11
N ALA A 108 25.23 -25.01 -0.12
CA ALA A 108 25.51 -23.72 -0.74
C ALA A 108 26.25 -22.80 0.24
N TYR A 109 27.31 -22.15 -0.24
CA TYR A 109 28.14 -21.22 0.52
C TYR A 109 28.22 -19.88 -0.22
N LEU A 110 28.10 -18.78 0.51
CA LEU A 110 28.33 -17.44 -0.05
C LEU A 110 29.79 -17.05 0.18
N VAL A 111 30.55 -16.88 -0.89
CA VAL A 111 31.97 -16.52 -0.87
C VAL A 111 32.08 -15.09 -1.40
N GLY A 112 32.78 -14.20 -0.70
CA GLY A 112 32.80 -12.80 -1.10
C GLY A 112 33.87 -11.95 -0.45
N GLU A 113 35.03 -11.87 -1.10
CA GLU A 113 35.97 -10.75 -0.99
C GLU A 113 36.02 -9.89 -2.27
N ARG A 114 35.25 -10.27 -3.32
CA ARG A 114 35.05 -9.49 -4.57
C ARG A 114 33.57 -9.28 -4.98
N GLY A 115 32.63 -9.57 -4.08
CA GLY A 115 31.19 -9.57 -4.36
C GLY A 115 30.54 -10.93 -4.02
N PRO A 116 29.21 -11.00 -3.89
CA PRO A 116 28.52 -12.21 -3.44
C PRO A 116 28.46 -13.27 -4.56
N GLU A 117 29.38 -14.24 -4.53
CA GLU A 117 29.36 -15.44 -5.38
C GLU A 117 28.85 -16.65 -4.58
N VAL A 118 27.99 -17.48 -5.19
CA VAL A 118 27.46 -18.71 -4.57
C VAL A 118 28.27 -19.92 -5.05
N PHE A 119 28.82 -20.69 -4.11
CA PHE A 119 29.56 -21.92 -4.38
C PHE A 119 28.86 -23.15 -3.79
N VAL A 120 28.83 -24.25 -4.56
CA VAL A 120 28.25 -25.54 -4.14
C VAL A 120 29.25 -26.67 -4.43
N PRO A 121 29.91 -27.27 -3.41
CA PRO A 121 30.88 -28.33 -3.61
C PRO A 121 30.22 -29.66 -3.99
N ARG A 122 30.80 -30.35 -4.97
CA ARG A 122 30.40 -31.71 -5.40
C ARG A 122 31.12 -32.84 -4.64
N GLN A 123 32.14 -32.51 -3.84
CA GLN A 123 32.93 -33.44 -3.03
C GLN A 123 33.31 -32.78 -1.69
N ALA A 124 33.45 -33.57 -0.63
CA ALA A 124 33.75 -33.06 0.72
C ALA A 124 35.22 -32.63 0.76
N GLY A 125 35.50 -31.46 1.33
CA GLY A 125 36.86 -30.94 1.34
C GLY A 125 37.00 -29.67 2.16
N GLU A 126 38.23 -29.17 2.20
CA GLU A 126 38.57 -27.90 2.83
C GLU A 126 38.80 -26.84 1.77
N PHE A 127 38.18 -25.67 1.95
CA PHE A 127 38.53 -24.52 1.13
C PHE A 127 39.79 -23.87 1.65
N VAL A 128 40.84 -23.96 0.85
CA VAL A 128 42.11 -23.26 1.08
C VAL A 128 42.12 -21.99 0.24
N HIS A 129 42.06 -20.82 0.89
CA HIS A 129 42.41 -19.57 0.22
C HIS A 129 43.93 -19.51 0.05
N GLN A 130 44.40 -19.48 -1.19
CA GLN A 130 45.79 -19.16 -1.48
C GLN A 130 45.99 -17.65 -1.36
N ILE A 131 46.21 -17.18 -0.13
CA ILE A 131 46.78 -15.84 0.05
C ILE A 131 48.16 -15.91 -0.58
N HIS A 132 48.32 -15.29 -1.76
CA HIS A 132 49.64 -15.08 -2.36
C HIS A 132 50.43 -14.19 -1.42
N ARG A 133 51.19 -14.82 -0.52
CA ARG A 133 52.19 -14.14 0.30
C ARG A 133 53.37 -13.81 -0.60
N MET A 134 53.19 -12.80 -1.46
CA MET A 134 54.32 -12.14 -2.12
C MET A 134 55.12 -11.45 -1.02
N GLY A 135 56.24 -12.07 -0.65
CA GLY A 135 57.26 -11.43 0.14
C GLY A 135 57.77 -10.20 -0.61
N ALA A 136 57.68 -9.04 0.02
CA ALA A 136 58.42 -7.86 -0.37
C ALA A 136 59.07 -7.33 0.92
N ALA A 137 60.36 -7.62 1.06
CA ALA A 137 61.25 -6.81 1.87
C ALA A 137 61.25 -5.41 1.27
N GLY A 138 60.70 -4.45 2.00
CA GLY A 138 60.62 -3.06 1.61
C GLY A 138 60.47 -2.24 2.87
N ASP A 139 61.59 -1.71 3.34
CA ASP A 139 61.67 -0.72 4.41
C ASP A 139 60.70 0.44 4.13
N PHE A 140 59.59 0.48 4.86
CA PHE A 140 58.82 1.69 5.02
C PHE A 140 58.53 1.94 6.50
N HIS A 141 59.21 2.97 6.95
CA HIS A 141 59.11 3.69 8.20
C HIS A 141 57.66 3.91 8.66
N CYS A 142 57.13 3.03 9.52
CA CYS A 142 56.02 3.35 10.39
C CYS A 142 56.60 4.05 11.62
N LEU A 143 56.51 5.38 11.64
CA LEU A 143 56.64 6.20 12.83
C LEU A 143 55.84 5.56 13.97
N ALA A 144 56.55 5.15 15.01
CA ALA A 144 55.97 4.81 16.30
C ALA A 144 55.21 6.03 16.83
N ALA A 145 53.90 5.91 16.96
CA ALA A 145 53.11 6.73 17.88
C ALA A 145 52.86 5.91 19.16
N PRO A 146 53.02 6.52 20.35
CA PRO A 146 53.25 5.78 21.57
C PRO A 146 52.00 5.08 22.10
N LEU A 147 52.27 3.87 22.60
CA LEU A 147 51.56 3.13 23.64
C LEU A 147 50.85 4.06 24.63
N LEU A 148 49.51 4.16 24.54
CA LEU A 148 48.70 4.75 25.61
C LEU A 148 48.16 3.61 26.47
N GLU A 149 48.64 3.58 27.70
CA GLU A 149 48.32 2.66 28.77
C GLU A 149 46.81 2.50 28.97
N PHE A 150 46.37 1.25 29.00
CA PHE A 150 45.12 0.83 29.61
C PHE A 150 45.13 1.20 31.10
N ARG A 151 44.48 2.31 31.45
CA ARG A 151 44.12 2.58 32.84
C ARG A 151 42.75 1.96 33.11
N ASN A 152 42.81 0.85 33.84
CA ASN A 152 41.69 0.12 34.42
C ASN A 152 41.05 0.96 35.54
N GLU A 153 39.81 1.43 35.37
CA GLU A 153 38.98 1.93 36.47
C GLU A 153 37.72 1.08 36.62
N PRO A 154 37.42 0.56 37.83
CA PRO A 154 36.29 -0.34 38.07
C PRO A 154 34.96 0.42 38.14
N ALA A 155 33.94 -0.20 37.55
CA ALA A 155 32.55 0.19 37.61
C ALA A 155 32.08 0.45 39.05
N GLN A 156 31.56 1.65 39.30
CA GLN A 156 30.80 1.96 40.52
C GLN A 156 29.30 1.85 40.23
N LEU A 157 28.68 1.02 41.07
CA LEU A 157 27.25 0.75 41.19
C LEU A 157 26.50 2.04 41.58
N VAL A 158 25.42 2.35 40.87
CA VAL A 158 24.40 3.32 41.31
C VAL A 158 23.21 2.54 41.87
N SER A 159 22.92 2.76 43.15
CA SER A 159 21.60 2.67 43.75
C SER A 159 21.38 3.88 44.65
#